data_AF-A0A3D3DK63-F1
#
_entry.id   AF-A0A3D3DK63-F1
#
_cell.length_a   1.000
_cell.length_b   1.000
_cell.length_c   1.000
_cell.angle_alpha   90.00
_cell.angle_beta   90.00
_cell.angle_gamma   90.00
#
_symmetry.space_group_name_H-M   'P 1'
#
loop_
_entity.id
_entity.type
_entity.pdbx_description
1 polymer ?
#
loop_
_entity_poly.entity_id
_entity_poly.type
_entity_poly.pdbx_seq_one_letter_code
_entity_poly.pdbx_strand_id
1 'polypeptide(L)'
;MPDAAARLAGKPAVLAGGKKPRPVPFSRLTLAAQLEVLAQPIERSWERCLPLNPFLERWRQRAAAGDLETAPWPPRAESWLSGHAYAQRFLSLVSPRRGEVPEPGAGQAAQAEFLRRKLHADYLYPLLWS
;
A
#
# COMPACT_ATOMS: atom_id res chain seq x y z
N MET A 1 15.79 -1.67 -3.80
CA MET A 1 15.42 -3.10 -3.86
C MET A 1 16.73 -3.88 -3.98
N PRO A 2 16.95 -5.00 -3.29
CA PRO A 2 18.21 -5.75 -3.43
C PRO A 2 18.44 -6.22 -4.88
N ASP A 3 19.66 -6.10 -5.41
CA ASP A 3 19.98 -6.33 -6.83
C ASP A 3 19.65 -7.73 -7.35
N ALA A 4 19.72 -8.74 -6.47
CA ALA A 4 19.33 -10.11 -6.79
C ALA A 4 17.82 -10.22 -7.08
N ALA A 5 17.00 -9.52 -6.29
CA ALA A 5 15.55 -9.52 -6.46
C ALA A 5 15.13 -8.64 -7.65
N ALA A 6 15.85 -7.55 -7.92
CA ALA A 6 15.61 -6.69 -9.07
C ALA A 6 15.78 -7.43 -10.42
N ARG A 7 16.77 -8.34 -10.50
CA ARG A 7 17.00 -9.17 -11.70
C ARG A 7 15.88 -10.17 -11.98
N LEU A 8 15.25 -10.70 -10.94
CA LEU A 8 14.17 -11.70 -11.06
C LEU A 8 12.79 -11.06 -11.27
N ALA A 9 12.56 -9.89 -10.67
CA ALA A 9 11.26 -9.22 -10.75
C ALA A 9 11.02 -8.50 -12.09
N GLY A 10 12.09 -8.21 -12.84
CA GLY A 10 12.02 -7.36 -14.03
C GLY A 10 11.65 -5.91 -13.67
N LYS A 11 11.50 -5.05 -14.68
CA LYS A 11 11.06 -3.66 -14.47
C LYS A 11 9.52 -3.65 -14.29
N PRO A 12 8.99 -3.15 -13.16
CA PRO A 12 7.54 -3.06 -12.96
C PRO A 12 6.86 -2.26 -14.07
N ALA A 13 5.68 -2.67 -14.52
CA ALA A 13 4.96 -2.02 -15.64
C ALA A 13 4.77 -0.51 -15.44
N VAL A 14 4.54 -0.09 -14.19
CA VAL A 14 4.45 1.32 -13.76
C VAL A 14 5.74 2.09 -14.08
N LEU A 15 6.90 1.48 -13.86
CA LEU A 15 8.22 2.08 -14.11
C LEU A 15 8.72 1.83 -15.55
N ALA A 16 8.17 0.83 -16.24
CA ALA A 16 8.48 0.52 -17.63
C ALA A 16 8.01 1.62 -18.59
N GLY A 17 6.99 2.39 -18.21
CA GLY A 17 6.41 3.49 -19.01
C GLY A 17 7.30 4.72 -19.22
N GLY A 18 8.52 4.75 -18.68
CA GLY A 18 9.47 5.86 -18.82
C GLY A 18 9.24 6.99 -17.80
N LYS A 19 9.82 8.16 -18.05
CA LYS A 19 9.77 9.33 -17.14
C LYS A 19 8.43 10.09 -17.17
N LYS A 20 7.52 9.76 -18.07
CA LYS A 20 6.20 10.42 -18.13
C LYS A 20 5.33 9.92 -16.98
N PRO A 21 4.81 10.81 -16.11
CA PRO A 21 3.85 10.42 -15.09
C PRO A 21 2.66 9.71 -15.72
N ARG A 22 2.29 8.56 -15.18
CA ARG A 22 1.08 7.83 -15.58
C ARG A 22 0.18 7.70 -14.36
N PRO A 23 -1.14 7.86 -14.52
CA PRO A 23 -2.07 7.58 -13.44
C PRO A 23 -1.98 6.09 -13.09
N VAL A 24 -1.65 5.80 -11.84
CA VAL A 24 -1.66 4.44 -11.28
C VAL A 24 -2.83 4.39 -10.31
N PRO A 25 -3.75 3.41 -10.41
CA PRO A 25 -4.78 3.23 -9.41
C PRO A 25 -4.12 2.90 -8.07
N PHE A 26 -4.04 3.90 -7.19
CA PHE A 26 -3.44 3.77 -5.85
C PHE A 26 -4.46 3.26 -4.81
N SER A 27 -5.74 3.18 -5.19
CA SER A 27 -6.86 2.76 -4.36
C SER A 27 -7.79 1.86 -5.14
N ARG A 28 -8.41 0.90 -4.45
CA ARG A 28 -9.54 0.09 -4.97
C ARG A 28 -10.87 0.82 -4.89
N LEU A 29 -10.93 1.93 -4.14
CA LEU A 29 -12.11 2.76 -4.06
C LEU A 29 -12.20 3.62 -5.32
N THR A 30 -13.34 3.56 -6.01
CA THR A 30 -13.69 4.52 -7.06
C THR A 30 -13.79 5.92 -6.46
N LEU A 31 -13.66 6.97 -7.28
CA LEU A 31 -13.85 8.35 -6.81
C LEU A 31 -15.20 8.53 -6.11
N ALA A 32 -16.26 7.93 -6.64
CA ALA A 32 -17.59 7.94 -6.02
C ALA A 32 -17.57 7.28 -4.64
N ALA A 33 -16.95 6.09 -4.49
CA ALA A 33 -16.83 5.44 -3.20
C ALA A 33 -15.97 6.25 -2.21
N GLN A 34 -14.97 6.99 -2.68
CA GLN A 34 -14.22 7.93 -1.84
C GLN A 34 -15.11 9.07 -1.34
N LEU A 35 -15.92 9.65 -2.22
CA LEU A 35 -16.87 10.70 -1.86
C LEU A 35 -17.97 10.19 -0.92
N GLU A 36 -18.49 8.98 -1.14
CA GLU A 36 -19.46 8.34 -0.25
C GLU A 36 -18.90 8.13 1.16
N VAL A 37 -17.64 7.66 1.26
CA VAL A 37 -16.95 7.52 2.56
C VAL A 37 -16.77 8.88 3.22
N LEU A 38 -16.37 9.91 2.46
CA LEU A 38 -16.21 11.28 2.98
C LEU A 38 -17.53 11.95 3.34
N ALA A 39 -18.64 11.53 2.74
CA ALA A 39 -19.99 12.02 3.05
C ALA A 39 -20.59 11.39 4.30
N GLN A 40 -20.00 10.31 4.85
CA GLN A 40 -20.44 9.74 6.11
C GLN A 40 -20.06 10.67 7.28
N PRO A 41 -20.90 10.74 8.34
CA PRO A 41 -20.56 11.47 9.57
C PRO A 41 -19.22 11.00 10.15
N ILE A 42 -18.37 11.95 10.51
CA ILE A 42 -17.02 11.69 11.03
C ILE A 42 -17.11 10.85 12.31
N GLU A 43 -18.13 11.09 13.15
CA GLU A 43 -18.39 10.41 14.41
C GLU A 43 -18.54 8.90 14.19
N ARG A 44 -19.25 8.50 13.13
CA ARG A 44 -19.45 7.09 12.77
C ARG A 44 -18.14 6.41 12.42
N SER A 45 -17.28 7.10 11.66
CA SER A 45 -15.96 6.58 11.32
C SER A 45 -15.04 6.52 12.55
N TRP A 46 -15.13 7.52 13.44
CA TRP A 46 -14.36 7.60 14.68
C TRP A 46 -14.65 6.42 15.60
N GLU A 47 -15.93 6.15 15.90
CA GLU A 47 -16.35 5.04 16.76
C GLU A 47 -15.88 3.68 16.24
N ARG A 48 -15.84 3.49 14.91
CA ARG A 48 -15.41 2.24 14.28
C ARG A 48 -13.89 2.10 14.23
N CYS A 49 -13.17 3.20 14.05
CA CYS A 49 -11.71 3.19 13.93
C CYS A 49 -11.00 3.19 15.28
N LEU A 50 -11.60 3.77 16.32
CA LEU A 50 -10.98 3.90 17.64
C LEU A 50 -10.54 2.54 18.25
N PRO A 51 -11.34 1.45 18.20
CA PRO A 51 -10.89 0.15 18.69
C PRO A 51 -9.76 -0.48 17.87
N LEU A 52 -9.63 -0.11 16.59
CA LEU A 52 -8.63 -0.66 15.67
C LEU A 52 -7.29 0.08 15.77
N ASN A 53 -7.32 1.34 16.16
CA ASN A 53 -6.12 2.15 16.34
C ASN A 53 -6.21 2.93 17.67
N PRO A 54 -5.67 2.36 18.76
CA PRO A 54 -5.72 2.98 20.08
C PRO A 54 -4.96 4.31 20.16
N PHE A 55 -4.13 4.65 19.16
CA PHE A 55 -3.42 5.93 19.12
C PHE A 55 -4.27 7.09 18.59
N LEU A 56 -5.43 6.83 17.97
CA LEU A 56 -6.27 7.88 17.37
C LEU A 56 -6.72 8.93 18.39
N GLU A 57 -7.16 8.50 19.57
CA GLU A 57 -7.61 9.43 20.62
C GLU A 57 -6.48 10.34 21.08
N ARG A 58 -5.29 9.77 21.34
CA ARG A 58 -4.10 10.53 21.72
C ARG A 58 -3.69 11.51 20.61
N TRP A 59 -3.77 11.11 19.35
CA TRP A 59 -3.47 12.01 18.24
C TRP A 59 -4.47 13.15 18.12
N ARG A 60 -5.77 12.88 18.30
CA ARG A 60 -6.80 13.94 18.32
C ARG A 60 -6.57 14.94 19.44
N GLN A 61 -6.26 14.45 20.66
CA GLN A 61 -5.94 15.31 21.80
C GLN A 61 -4.72 16.19 21.51
N ARG A 62 -3.63 15.60 21.00
CA ARG A 62 -2.41 16.35 20.63
C ARG A 62 -2.66 17.35 19.51
N ALA A 63 -3.43 16.99 18.50
CA ALA A 63 -3.77 17.90 17.41
C ALA A 63 -4.60 19.10 17.92
N ALA A 64 -5.57 18.86 18.80
CA ALA A 64 -6.36 19.93 19.41
C ALA A 64 -5.51 20.87 20.30
N ALA A 65 -4.47 20.33 20.95
CA ALA A 65 -3.52 21.10 21.74
C ALA A 65 -2.45 21.82 20.89
N GLY A 66 -2.36 21.55 19.58
CA GLY A 66 -1.26 22.04 18.74
C GLY A 66 0.06 21.28 18.93
N ASP A 67 0.08 20.23 19.75
CA ASP A 67 1.26 19.43 20.10
C ASP A 67 1.57 18.30 19.10
N LEU A 68 0.87 18.29 17.96
CA LEU A 68 1.11 17.33 16.88
C LEU A 68 2.30 17.81 16.04
N GLU A 69 3.50 17.66 16.60
CA GLU A 69 4.74 18.03 15.91
C GLU A 69 5.01 17.12 14.72
N THR A 70 5.34 17.74 13.59
CA THR A 70 5.97 17.04 12.47
C THR A 70 7.41 16.70 12.84
N ALA A 71 7.66 15.45 13.23
CA ALA A 71 9.04 15.00 13.44
C ALA A 71 9.73 14.77 12.07
N PRO A 72 11.02 15.13 11.93
CA PRO A 72 11.79 14.69 10.78
C PRO A 72 11.82 13.16 10.74
N TRP A 73 11.93 12.60 9.54
CA TRP A 73 12.07 11.16 9.37
C TRP A 73 13.25 10.66 10.21
N PRO A 74 13.06 9.71 11.14
CA PRO A 74 14.13 9.32 12.05
C PRO A 74 15.34 8.78 11.26
N PRO A 75 16.59 9.11 11.62
CA PRO A 75 17.77 8.60 10.91
C PRO A 75 17.84 7.06 10.90
N ARG A 76 17.28 6.42 11.93
CA ARG A 76 17.17 4.96 12.06
C ARG A 76 15.89 4.39 11.45
N ALA A 77 14.95 5.21 10.99
CA ALA A 77 13.74 4.70 10.35
C ALA A 77 14.11 3.92 9.08
N GLU A 78 15.17 4.29 8.35
CA GLU A 78 15.64 3.50 7.21
C GLU A 78 16.08 2.08 7.63
N SER A 79 16.72 1.90 8.79
CA SER A 79 17.12 0.56 9.23
C SER A 79 15.94 -0.31 9.69
N TRP A 80 14.78 0.28 9.98
CA TRP A 80 13.60 -0.45 10.49
C TRP A 80 12.45 -0.55 9.48
N LEU A 81 12.24 0.50 8.69
CA LEU A 81 11.11 0.74 7.81
C LEU A 81 11.51 0.82 6.33
N SER A 82 12.80 0.68 5.99
CA SER A 82 13.18 0.56 4.58
C SER A 82 12.61 -0.70 3.94
N GLY A 83 12.46 -0.67 2.62
CA GLY A 83 12.14 -1.86 1.86
C GLY A 83 13.17 -2.99 2.04
N HIS A 84 14.43 -2.67 2.36
CA HIS A 84 15.45 -3.68 2.65
C HIS A 84 15.19 -4.37 4.00
N ALA A 85 14.96 -3.59 5.06
CA ALA A 85 14.63 -4.11 6.39
C ALA A 85 13.33 -4.94 6.36
N TYR A 86 12.33 -4.48 5.62
CA TYR A 86 11.10 -5.25 5.37
C TYR A 86 11.39 -6.59 4.68
N ALA A 87 12.17 -6.58 3.59
CA ALA A 87 12.49 -7.79 2.85
C ALA A 87 13.23 -8.82 3.70
N GLN A 88 14.19 -8.40 4.52
CA GLN A 88 14.91 -9.31 5.44
C GLN A 88 13.97 -9.96 6.46
N ARG A 89 13.11 -9.18 7.12
CA ARG A 89 12.13 -9.71 8.09
C ARG A 89 11.11 -10.62 7.41
N PHE A 90 10.67 -10.25 6.21
CA PHE A 90 9.77 -11.09 5.42
C PHE A 90 10.43 -12.43 5.10
N LEU A 91 11.69 -12.42 4.62
CA LEU A 91 12.44 -13.64 4.36
C LEU A 91 12.69 -14.48 5.62
N SER A 92 12.85 -13.87 6.78
CA SER A 92 12.98 -14.62 8.05
C SER A 92 11.68 -15.28 8.49
N LEU A 93 10.53 -14.72 8.10
CA LEU A 93 9.20 -15.26 8.41
C LEU A 93 8.75 -16.30 7.40
N VAL A 94 9.13 -16.15 6.14
CA VAL A 94 8.81 -17.10 5.08
C VAL A 94 9.74 -18.30 5.22
N SER A 95 9.18 -19.45 5.59
CA SER A 95 9.93 -20.71 5.53
C SER A 95 10.52 -20.85 4.12
N PRO A 96 11.82 -21.16 3.97
CA PRO A 96 12.41 -21.34 2.66
C PRO A 96 11.72 -22.51 1.98
N ARG A 97 10.72 -22.21 1.14
CA ARG A 97 10.24 -23.16 0.16
C ARG A 97 11.43 -23.40 -0.75
N ARG A 98 11.99 -24.61 -0.68
CA ARG A 98 12.83 -25.18 -1.74
C ARG A 98 11.94 -25.34 -2.97
N GLY A 99 11.66 -24.24 -3.65
CA GLY A 99 10.96 -24.20 -4.91
C GLY A 99 11.95 -23.94 -6.02
N GLU A 100 11.65 -24.48 -7.19
CA GLU A 100 12.39 -24.27 -8.43
C GLU A 100 12.64 -22.78 -8.69
N VAL A 101 13.76 -22.49 -9.36
CA VAL A 101 14.13 -21.13 -9.75
C VAL A 101 12.99 -20.54 -10.58
N PRO A 102 12.44 -19.36 -10.22
CA PRO A 102 11.36 -18.75 -10.99
C PRO A 102 11.81 -18.48 -12.43
N GLU A 103 10.96 -18.85 -13.38
CA GLU A 103 11.19 -18.55 -14.79
C GLU A 103 11.39 -17.04 -15.02
N PRO A 104 12.23 -16.64 -16.01
CA PRO A 104 12.38 -15.24 -16.39
C PRO A 104 11.01 -14.60 -16.69
N GLY A 105 10.71 -13.48 -16.03
CA GLY A 105 9.44 -12.77 -16.20
C GLY A 105 8.31 -13.23 -15.27
N ALA A 106 8.51 -14.25 -14.43
CA ALA A 106 7.53 -14.70 -13.44
C ALA A 106 7.08 -13.57 -12.49
N GLY A 107 7.98 -12.65 -12.13
CA GLY A 107 7.63 -11.47 -11.33
C GLY A 107 6.65 -10.52 -12.04
N GLN A 108 6.84 -10.30 -13.34
CA GLN A 108 5.94 -9.48 -14.15
C GLN A 108 4.58 -10.18 -14.34
N ALA A 109 4.59 -11.49 -14.57
CA ALA A 109 3.38 -12.29 -14.67
C ALA A 109 2.57 -12.27 -13.36
N ALA A 110 3.24 -12.48 -12.21
CA ALA A 110 2.61 -12.42 -10.89
C ALA A 110 2.07 -11.02 -10.57
N GLN A 111 2.80 -9.96 -10.92
CA GLN A 111 2.33 -8.59 -10.77
C GLN A 111 1.10 -8.32 -11.66
N ALA A 112 1.15 -8.70 -12.94
CA ALA A 112 0.04 -8.53 -13.87
C ALA A 112 -1.20 -9.31 -13.42
N GLU A 113 -1.00 -10.52 -12.90
CA GLU A 113 -2.05 -11.33 -12.31
C GLU A 113 -2.63 -10.70 -11.04
N PHE A 114 -1.80 -10.17 -10.14
CA PHE A 114 -2.28 -9.45 -8.96
C PHE A 114 -3.12 -8.23 -9.36
N LEU A 115 -2.63 -7.43 -10.32
CA LEU A 115 -3.36 -6.28 -10.85
C LEU A 115 -4.69 -6.74 -11.48
N ARG A 116 -4.70 -7.84 -12.24
CA ARG A 116 -5.93 -8.40 -12.82
C ARG A 116 -6.87 -9.02 -11.79
N ARG A 117 -6.39 -9.61 -10.70
CA ARG A 117 -7.24 -10.24 -9.68
C ARG A 117 -7.72 -9.25 -8.63
N LYS A 118 -7.01 -8.15 -8.43
CA LYS A 118 -7.27 -7.20 -7.34
C LYS A 118 -7.66 -5.82 -7.85
N LEU A 119 -7.11 -5.33 -8.94
CA LEU A 119 -7.31 -3.95 -9.41
C LEU A 119 -7.99 -3.87 -10.80
N HIS A 120 -8.65 -4.93 -11.25
CA HIS A 120 -9.37 -4.93 -12.53
C HIS A 120 -10.56 -3.98 -12.54
N ALA A 121 -10.81 -3.36 -13.69
CA ALA A 121 -11.96 -2.49 -13.91
C ALA A 121 -13.30 -3.24 -13.77
N ASP A 122 -13.36 -4.56 -14.01
CA ASP A 122 -14.61 -5.32 -13.83
C ASP A 122 -15.01 -5.51 -12.35
N TYR A 123 -14.14 -5.12 -11.40
CA TYR A 123 -14.51 -4.99 -9.98
C TYR A 123 -15.14 -3.63 -9.66
N LEU A 124 -15.66 -2.92 -10.67
CA LEU A 124 -16.55 -1.77 -10.50
C LEU A 124 -17.82 -2.24 -9.79
N TYR A 125 -17.88 -2.00 -8.48
CA TYR A 125 -19.15 -2.03 -7.76
C TYR A 125 -20.11 -1.05 -8.46
N PRO A 126 -21.38 -1.44 -8.69
CA PRO A 126 -22.31 -0.62 -9.45
C PRO A 126 -22.40 0.77 -8.82
N LEU A 127 -22.07 1.78 -9.62
CA LEU A 127 -22.37 3.17 -9.29
C LEU A 127 -23.89 3.30 -9.34
N LEU A 128 -24.54 3.18 -8.18
CA LEU A 128 -25.94 3.52 -8.03
C LEU A 128 -26.02 5.05 -8.01
N TRP A 129 -26.29 5.64 -9.17
CA TRP A 129 -26.77 7.02 -9.24
C TRP A 129 -28.29 6.98 -9.10
N SER A 130 -28.81 7.64 -8.07
CA SER A 130 -30.18 8.14 -7.98
C SER A 130 -30.11 9.64 -7.76
#